data_AF-A0A0T6B0F4-F1
#
_entry.id   AF-A0A0T6B0F4-F1
#
_cell.length_a   1.000
_cell.length_b   1.000
_cell.length_c   1.000
_cell.angle_alpha   90.00
_cell.angle_beta   90.00
_cell.angle_gamma   90.00
#
_symmetry.space_group_name_H-M   'P 1'
#
loop_
_entity.id
_entity.type
_entity.pdbx_description
1 polymer ?
#
loop_
_entity_poly.entity_id
_entity_poly.type
_entity_poly.pdbx_seq_one_letter_code
_entity_poly.pdbx_strand_id
1 'polypeptide(L)'
;MVDCADNVVQAMENATVGNQEKASKMKDKVKDKKASAGDKSGVCELNPWPAYIQERLTLWDKLKAQYDAEIASKPNNPITVTLPDGKAIEALSWKTTAYDVARGISQGLADNTVIAKVNGVLWDLDRPLEADCKLELLKFEEAEAQGVFWHSSAHILGEACERIYGG
;
A
#
# COMPACT_ATOMS: atom_id res chain seq x y z
N MET A 1 -17.96 46.81 -23.37
CA MET A 1 -17.50 46.22 -22.10
C MET A 1 -18.35 44.99 -21.86
N VAL A 2 -17.73 43.90 -21.40
CA VAL A 2 -18.22 42.51 -21.37
C VAL A 2 -18.05 41.74 -22.69
N ASP A 3 -17.40 40.58 -22.77
CA ASP A 3 -16.18 40.05 -22.12
C ASP A 3 -15.74 38.81 -22.94
N CYS A 4 -14.44 38.53 -22.99
CA CYS A 4 -13.81 37.42 -23.74
C CYS A 4 -14.11 36.01 -23.20
N ALA A 5 -15.10 35.84 -22.32
CA ALA A 5 -15.28 34.63 -21.52
C ALA A 5 -16.14 33.53 -22.17
N ASP A 6 -16.94 33.84 -23.19
CA ASP A 6 -17.93 32.88 -23.72
C ASP A 6 -17.37 31.94 -24.80
N ASN A 7 -16.16 32.19 -25.32
CA ASN A 7 -15.54 31.35 -26.37
C ASN A 7 -14.66 30.20 -25.82
N VAL A 8 -14.31 30.22 -24.52
CA VAL A 8 -13.49 29.17 -23.90
C VAL A 8 -14.35 27.98 -23.45
N VAL A 9 -15.60 28.22 -23.05
CA VAL A 9 -16.50 27.18 -22.55
C VAL A 9 -16.91 26.21 -23.67
N GLN A 10 -17.15 26.70 -24.88
CA GLN A 10 -17.51 25.88 -26.05
C GLN A 10 -16.36 25.00 -26.58
N ALA A 11 -15.10 25.29 -26.24
CA ALA A 11 -13.95 24.47 -26.61
C ALA A 11 -13.74 23.28 -25.63
N MET A 12 -14.26 23.37 -24.41
CA MET A 12 -14.03 22.34 -23.37
C MET A 12 -15.10 21.24 -23.36
N GLU A 13 -16.33 21.51 -23.79
CA GLU A 13 -17.37 20.47 -23.97
C GLU A 13 -17.15 19.60 -25.21
N ASN A 14 -16.45 20.09 -26.24
CA ASN A 14 -16.19 19.31 -27.46
C ASN A 14 -14.96 18.39 -27.35
N ALA A 15 -14.12 18.55 -26.32
CA ALA A 15 -12.95 17.70 -26.08
C ALA A 15 -13.28 16.41 -25.31
N THR A 16 -14.39 16.39 -24.55
CA THR A 16 -14.81 15.24 -23.73
C THR A 16 -15.63 14.20 -24.50
N VAL A 17 -16.21 14.56 -25.66
CA VAL A 17 -17.00 13.64 -26.51
C VAL A 17 -16.13 12.90 -27.55
N GLY A 18 -14.95 13.43 -27.92
CA GLY A 18 -14.10 12.86 -28.98
C GLY A 18 -13.21 11.67 -28.61
N ASN A 19 -13.09 11.31 -27.33
CA ASN A 19 -12.18 10.23 -26.90
C ASN A 19 -12.88 8.92 -26.49
N GLN A 20 -14.22 8.86 -26.56
CA GLN A 20 -14.96 7.63 -26.25
C GLN A 20 -15.17 6.71 -27.47
N GLU A 21 -14.99 7.18 -28.71
CA GLU A 21 -15.21 6.37 -29.92
C GLU A 21 -13.97 5.64 -30.46
N LYS A 22 -12.77 5.88 -29.92
CA LYS A 22 -11.55 5.14 -30.31
C LYS A 22 -11.12 4.05 -29.33
N ALA A 23 -11.80 3.90 -28.20
CA ALA A 23 -11.60 2.79 -27.27
C ALA A 23 -12.46 1.55 -27.59
N SER A 24 -13.50 1.69 -28.43
CA SER A 24 -14.48 0.65 -28.72
C SER A 24 -14.17 -0.20 -29.97
N LYS A 25 -13.12 0.12 -30.76
CA LYS A 25 -12.76 -0.63 -31.98
C LYS A 25 -11.42 -1.37 -31.94
N MET A 26 -10.82 -1.53 -30.76
CA MET A 26 -9.67 -2.43 -30.53
C MET A 26 -10.01 -3.63 -29.62
N LYS A 27 -11.28 -3.78 -29.19
CA LYS A 27 -11.74 -4.89 -28.32
C LYS A 27 -12.45 -6.05 -29.03
N ASP A 28 -12.72 -5.95 -30.34
CA ASP A 28 -13.48 -6.97 -31.09
C ASP A 28 -12.66 -7.84 -32.06
N LYS A 29 -11.32 -7.77 -32.03
CA LYS A 29 -10.44 -8.65 -32.83
C LYS A 29 -9.21 -9.15 -32.07
N VAL A 30 -9.42 -9.72 -30.88
CA VAL A 30 -8.60 -10.83 -30.37
C VAL A 30 -9.57 -11.94 -29.97
N LYS A 31 -10.30 -12.43 -30.97
CA LYS A 31 -10.96 -13.72 -30.92
C LYS A 31 -9.88 -14.80 -30.76
N ASP A 32 -10.16 -15.77 -29.89
CA ASP A 32 -9.80 -17.17 -30.11
C ASP A 32 -8.34 -17.44 -30.50
N LYS A 33 -7.44 -17.47 -29.51
CA LYS A 33 -6.25 -18.36 -29.49
C LYS A 33 -5.42 -18.18 -28.21
N LYS A 34 -5.81 -18.88 -27.15
CA LYS A 34 -4.87 -19.71 -26.38
C LYS A 34 -5.64 -20.70 -25.51
N ALA A 35 -6.22 -21.71 -26.17
CA ALA A 35 -6.25 -23.02 -25.54
C ALA A 35 -4.80 -23.44 -25.27
N SER A 36 -4.53 -23.84 -24.03
CA SER A 36 -3.42 -24.69 -23.60
C SER A 36 -2.05 -24.39 -24.23
N ALA A 37 -1.30 -23.49 -23.59
CA ALA A 37 0.14 -23.71 -23.46
C ALA A 37 0.35 -24.25 -22.05
N GLY A 38 0.30 -25.58 -21.90
CA GLY A 38 0.59 -26.24 -20.64
C GLY A 38 2.00 -25.88 -20.19
N ASP A 39 2.09 -25.12 -19.10
CA ASP A 39 3.29 -25.16 -18.31
C ASP A 39 3.27 -26.49 -17.55
N LYS A 40 4.29 -27.32 -17.78
CA LYS A 40 4.50 -28.55 -17.04
C LYS A 40 5.19 -28.21 -15.71
N SER A 41 4.52 -27.43 -14.88
CA SER A 41 4.75 -27.38 -13.45
C SER A 41 3.49 -27.94 -12.80
N GLY A 42 3.61 -29.01 -12.02
CA GLY A 42 2.49 -29.83 -11.53
C GLY A 42 1.61 -29.16 -10.47
N VAL A 43 1.44 -27.84 -10.51
CA VAL A 43 0.74 -27.04 -9.51
C VAL A 43 -0.45 -26.35 -10.18
N CYS A 44 -1.65 -26.86 -9.95
CA CYS A 44 -2.89 -26.23 -10.38
C CYS A 44 -3.44 -25.37 -9.23
N GLU A 45 -3.51 -24.06 -9.45
CA GLU A 45 -4.25 -23.15 -8.58
C GLU A 45 -5.75 -23.47 -8.64
N LEU A 46 -6.45 -23.31 -7.51
CA LEU A 46 -7.91 -23.49 -7.44
C LEU A 46 -8.62 -22.51 -8.39
N ASN A 47 -9.44 -23.03 -9.28
CA ASN A 47 -10.27 -22.22 -10.18
C ASN A 47 -11.67 -22.86 -10.30
N PRO A 48 -12.74 -22.22 -9.79
CA PRO A 48 -12.77 -20.88 -9.17
C PRO A 48 -12.23 -20.86 -7.74
N TRP A 49 -11.83 -19.68 -7.27
CA TRP A 49 -11.47 -19.46 -5.86
C TRP A 49 -12.67 -19.67 -4.92
N PRO A 50 -12.44 -20.13 -3.67
CA PRO A 50 -13.49 -20.28 -2.67
C PRO A 50 -14.26 -18.98 -2.38
N ALA A 51 -15.57 -19.11 -2.12
CA ALA A 51 -16.46 -17.95 -1.92
C ALA A 51 -16.07 -17.06 -0.72
N TYR A 52 -15.51 -17.65 0.34
CA TYR A 52 -15.12 -16.91 1.55
C TYR A 52 -14.02 -15.88 1.31
N ILE A 53 -13.21 -16.03 0.24
CA ILE A 53 -12.19 -15.04 -0.12
C ILE A 53 -12.87 -13.72 -0.48
N GLN A 54 -13.91 -13.76 -1.30
CA GLN A 54 -14.66 -12.58 -1.68
C GLN A 54 -15.34 -11.95 -0.46
N GLU A 55 -15.95 -12.76 0.41
CA GLU A 55 -16.56 -12.27 1.65
C GLU A 55 -15.53 -11.55 2.53
N ARG A 56 -14.34 -12.13 2.73
CA ARG A 56 -13.23 -11.52 3.47
C ARG A 56 -12.77 -10.20 2.86
N LEU A 57 -12.65 -10.13 1.53
CA LEU A 57 -12.27 -8.90 0.83
C LEU A 57 -13.31 -7.79 1.07
N THR A 58 -14.61 -8.09 0.94
CA THR A 58 -15.66 -7.09 1.19
C THR A 58 -15.66 -6.58 2.63
N LEU A 59 -15.39 -7.46 3.60
CA LEU A 59 -15.26 -7.08 5.00
C LEU A 59 -14.01 -6.23 5.23
N TRP A 60 -12.87 -6.64 4.66
CA TRP A 60 -11.62 -5.88 4.72
C TRP A 60 -11.81 -4.47 4.15
N ASP A 61 -12.41 -4.33 2.97
CA ASP A 61 -12.60 -3.02 2.31
C ASP A 61 -13.41 -2.07 3.19
N LYS A 62 -14.49 -2.60 3.79
CA LYS A 62 -15.32 -1.85 4.72
C LYS A 62 -14.55 -1.40 5.96
N LEU A 63 -13.82 -2.31 6.61
CA LEU A 63 -13.06 -2.01 7.83
C LEU A 63 -11.89 -1.09 7.54
N LYS A 64 -11.22 -1.27 6.40
CA LYS A 64 -10.13 -0.42 5.94
C LYS A 64 -10.62 1.01 5.72
N ALA A 65 -11.73 1.20 5.01
CA ALA A 65 -12.32 2.52 4.80
C ALA A 65 -12.70 3.20 6.12
N GLN A 66 -13.23 2.45 7.10
CA GLN A 66 -13.51 2.97 8.43
C GLN A 66 -12.24 3.40 9.16
N TYR A 67 -11.20 2.57 9.13
CA TYR A 67 -9.91 2.89 9.73
C TYR A 67 -9.28 4.13 9.10
N ASP A 68 -9.25 4.24 7.77
CA ASP A 68 -8.64 5.39 7.10
C ASP A 68 -9.41 6.69 7.38
N ALA A 69 -10.75 6.61 7.45
CA ALA A 69 -11.57 7.74 7.88
C ALA A 69 -11.28 8.14 9.34
N GLU A 70 -11.08 7.15 10.23
CA GLU A 70 -10.70 7.40 11.61
C GLU A 70 -9.34 8.10 11.70
N ILE A 71 -8.31 7.56 11.03
CA ILE A 71 -6.97 8.16 10.99
C ILE A 71 -7.02 9.58 10.43
N ALA A 72 -7.76 9.81 9.33
CA ALA A 72 -7.91 11.14 8.74
C ALA A 72 -8.63 12.15 9.66
N SER A 73 -9.49 11.67 10.57
CA SER A 73 -10.19 12.51 11.54
C SER A 73 -9.35 12.87 12.77
N LYS A 74 -8.26 12.14 13.04
CA LYS A 74 -7.42 12.38 14.21
C LYS A 74 -6.62 13.68 14.07
N PRO A 75 -6.36 14.39 15.19
CA PRO A 75 -5.60 15.64 15.14
C PRO A 75 -4.13 15.39 14.79
N ASN A 76 -3.60 16.22 13.89
CA ASN A 76 -2.20 16.21 13.48
C ASN A 76 -1.37 17.16 14.35
N ASN A 77 -1.17 16.81 15.61
CA ASN A 77 -0.38 17.60 16.54
C ASN A 77 1.11 17.48 16.21
N PRO A 78 1.91 18.56 16.38
CA PRO A 78 3.35 18.47 16.29
C PRO A 78 3.90 17.52 17.35
N ILE A 79 4.75 16.59 16.93
CA ILE A 79 5.44 15.62 17.79
C ILE A 79 6.94 15.63 17.51
N THR A 80 7.72 15.22 18.51
CA THR A 80 9.17 15.11 18.42
C THR A 80 9.58 13.64 18.36
N VAL A 81 10.25 13.26 17.28
CA VAL A 81 10.83 11.93 17.10
C VAL A 81 12.32 11.99 17.41
N THR A 82 12.76 11.25 18.42
CA THR A 82 14.17 11.19 18.84
C THR A 82 14.81 9.95 18.25
N LEU A 83 15.87 10.13 17.46
CA LEU A 83 16.68 9.06 16.89
C LEU A 83 17.75 8.57 17.89
N PRO A 84 18.33 7.37 17.71
CA PRO A 84 19.35 6.82 18.61
C PRO A 84 20.65 7.64 18.63
N ASP A 85 20.90 8.45 17.60
CA ASP A 85 22.03 9.39 17.52
C ASP A 85 21.80 10.67 18.37
N GLY A 86 20.63 10.80 19.01
CA GLY A 86 20.22 11.97 19.79
C GLY A 86 19.62 13.09 18.95
N LYS A 87 19.47 12.91 17.63
CA LYS A 87 18.84 13.90 16.76
C LYS A 87 17.32 13.91 16.98
N ALA A 88 16.77 15.09 17.19
CA ALA A 88 15.32 15.32 17.22
C ALA A 88 14.82 15.72 15.83
N ILE A 89 13.74 15.09 15.39
CA ILE A 89 13.04 15.36 14.13
C ILE A 89 11.60 15.78 14.46
N GLU A 90 11.17 16.91 13.90
CA GLU A 90 9.77 17.34 13.99
C GLU A 90 8.90 16.52 13.04
N ALA A 91 7.79 16.00 13.56
CA ALA A 91 6.85 15.17 12.83
C ALA A 91 5.40 15.54 13.23
N LEU A 92 4.43 14.96 12.54
CA LEU A 92 3.01 15.17 12.82
C LEU A 92 2.38 13.85 13.27
N SER A 93 1.66 13.89 14.40
CA SER A 93 0.93 12.73 14.90
C SER A 93 -0.11 12.26 13.89
N TRP A 94 -0.32 10.95 13.78
CA TRP A 94 -1.30 10.31 12.89
C TRP A 94 -1.09 10.56 11.39
N LYS A 95 0.05 11.15 11.01
CA LYS A 95 0.41 11.44 9.62
C LYS A 95 1.81 10.98 9.24
N THR A 96 2.81 11.31 10.06
CA THR A 96 4.19 10.90 9.78
C THR A 96 4.41 9.45 10.21
N THR A 97 4.98 8.64 9.33
CA THR A 97 5.32 7.24 9.60
C THR A 97 6.80 7.05 9.90
N ALA A 98 7.18 5.89 10.43
CA ALA A 98 8.60 5.55 10.61
C ALA A 98 9.34 5.48 9.26
N TYR A 99 8.68 5.03 8.19
CA TYR A 99 9.23 5.06 6.84
C TYR A 99 9.54 6.48 6.36
N ASP A 100 8.63 7.44 6.60
CA ASP A 100 8.85 8.84 6.22
C ASP A 100 10.06 9.44 6.92
N VAL A 101 10.25 9.13 8.21
CA VAL A 101 11.42 9.57 8.98
C VAL A 101 12.70 8.94 8.43
N ALA A 102 12.69 7.64 8.15
CA ALA A 102 13.84 6.95 7.55
C ALA A 102 14.21 7.53 6.17
N ARG A 103 13.21 7.80 5.33
CA ARG A 103 13.37 8.42 4.01
C ARG A 103 13.93 9.83 4.12
N GLY A 104 13.53 10.59 5.13
CA GLY A 104 14.06 11.93 5.44
C GLY A 104 15.55 11.92 5.80
N ILE A 105 16.10 10.79 6.26
CA ILE A 105 17.54 10.61 6.49
C ILE A 105 18.23 10.23 5.18
N SER A 106 17.79 9.13 4.54
CA SER A 106 18.21 8.73 3.20
C SER A 106 17.31 7.64 2.63
N GLN A 107 17.12 7.63 1.31
CA GLN A 107 16.34 6.59 0.64
C GLN A 107 16.91 5.19 0.89
N GLY A 108 18.24 5.03 0.81
CA GLY A 108 18.89 3.74 1.05
C GLY A 108 18.73 3.22 2.48
N LEU A 109 18.57 4.11 3.47
CA LEU A 109 18.24 3.66 4.83
C LEU A 109 16.79 3.17 4.91
N ALA A 110 15.85 3.91 4.32
CA ALA A 110 14.44 3.53 4.31
C ALA A 110 14.21 2.16 3.67
N ASP A 111 14.85 1.91 2.52
CA ASP A 111 14.67 0.66 1.76
C ASP A 111 15.33 -0.56 2.45
N ASN A 112 16.38 -0.35 3.25
CA ASN A 112 17.04 -1.41 4.02
C ASN A 112 16.45 -1.62 5.41
N THR A 113 15.53 -0.76 5.86
CA THR A 113 14.87 -0.91 7.16
C THR A 113 13.75 -1.94 7.03
N VAL A 114 13.71 -2.90 7.95
CA VAL A 114 12.69 -3.96 7.94
C VAL A 114 11.53 -3.61 8.88
N ILE A 115 11.85 -3.10 10.07
CA ILE A 115 10.87 -2.76 11.10
C ILE A 115 11.39 -1.59 11.93
N ALA A 116 10.49 -0.83 12.54
CA ALA A 116 10.86 0.21 13.49
C ALA A 116 10.61 -0.23 14.93
N LYS A 117 11.28 0.41 15.88
CA LYS A 117 11.02 0.29 17.31
C LYS A 117 10.66 1.66 17.85
N VAL A 118 9.45 1.78 18.37
CA VAL A 118 8.91 3.02 18.93
C VAL A 118 8.82 2.83 20.44
N ASN A 119 9.61 3.58 21.20
CA ASN A 119 9.69 3.47 22.66
C ASN A 119 9.96 2.02 23.16
N GLY A 120 10.78 1.27 22.42
CA GLY A 120 11.11 -0.11 22.76
C GLY A 120 10.11 -1.17 22.29
N VAL A 121 9.04 -0.78 21.57
CA VAL A 121 8.02 -1.70 21.04
C VAL A 121 8.13 -1.77 19.51
N LEU A 122 8.00 -2.97 18.94
CA LEU A 122 7.99 -3.15 17.49
C LEU A 122 6.83 -2.41 16.84
N TRP A 123 7.12 -1.74 15.73
CA TRP A 123 6.21 -0.83 15.05
C TRP A 123 6.40 -0.92 13.54
N ASP A 124 5.28 -1.05 12.82
CA ASP A 124 5.30 -1.16 11.36
C ASP A 124 5.76 0.16 10.71
N LEU A 125 6.46 0.05 9.58
CA LEU A 125 7.03 1.21 8.89
C LEU A 125 5.98 2.17 8.34
N ASP A 126 4.83 1.63 7.90
CA ASP A 126 3.71 2.39 7.35
C ASP A 126 2.70 2.83 8.42
N ARG A 127 2.87 2.40 9.67
CA ARG A 127 1.98 2.80 10.77
C ARG A 127 2.35 4.22 11.23
N PRO A 128 1.41 5.18 11.22
CA PRO A 128 1.69 6.55 11.64
C PRO A 128 2.00 6.63 13.14
N LEU A 129 2.89 7.56 13.50
CA LEU A 129 3.31 7.80 14.88
C LEU A 129 2.23 8.57 15.65
N GLU A 130 1.99 8.19 16.90
CA GLU A 130 0.85 8.72 17.67
C GLU A 130 1.24 9.87 18.60
N ALA A 131 2.47 9.85 19.12
CA ALA A 131 2.97 10.79 20.12
C ALA A 131 4.51 10.91 20.04
N ASP A 132 5.08 11.78 20.87
CA ASP A 132 6.53 11.90 21.05
C ASP A 132 7.14 10.53 21.37
N CYS A 133 8.19 10.17 20.64
CA CYS A 133 8.76 8.84 20.76
C CYS A 133 10.24 8.78 20.43
N LYS A 134 10.89 7.77 21.00
CA LYS A 134 12.21 7.31 20.58
C LYS A 134 12.02 6.31 19.44
N LEU A 135 12.60 6.61 18.29
CA LEU A 135 12.51 5.79 17.09
C LEU A 135 13.86 5.14 16.81
N GLU A 136 13.87 3.82 16.74
CA GLU A 136 15.01 3.03 16.29
C GLU A 136 14.61 2.30 15.01
N LEU A 137 15.48 2.35 13.99
CA LEU A 137 15.25 1.68 12.71
C LEU A 137 16.06 0.39 12.69
N LEU A 138 15.38 -0.75 12.60
CA LEU A 138 16.02 -2.06 12.63
C LEU A 138 16.19 -2.59 11.19
N LYS A 139 17.43 -2.98 10.88
CA LYS A 139 17.79 -3.62 9.61
C LYS A 139 17.76 -5.14 9.77
N PHE A 140 17.90 -5.84 8.65
CA PHE A 140 17.81 -7.30 8.61
C PHE A 140 18.85 -8.02 9.48
N GLU A 141 19.97 -7.40 9.82
CA GLU A 141 21.00 -8.00 10.67
C GLU A 141 20.53 -8.22 12.12
N GLU A 142 19.48 -7.52 12.55
CA GLU A 142 18.95 -7.57 13.91
C GLU A 142 17.97 -8.75 14.09
N ALA A 143 18.09 -9.48 15.21
CA ALA A 143 17.29 -10.69 15.46
C ALA A 143 15.76 -10.43 15.49
N GLU A 144 15.34 -9.27 16.03
CA GLU A 144 13.92 -8.87 16.05
C GLU A 144 13.40 -8.61 14.63
N ALA A 145 14.21 -7.99 13.76
CA ALA A 145 13.86 -7.74 12.37
C ALA A 145 13.78 -9.04 11.56
N GLN A 146 14.70 -9.98 11.79
CA GLN A 146 14.65 -11.30 11.14
C GLN A 146 13.37 -12.05 11.54
N GLY A 147 12.98 -11.99 12.82
CA GLY A 147 11.74 -12.58 13.30
C GLY A 147 10.51 -12.07 12.54
N VAL A 148 10.40 -10.75 12.35
CA VAL A 148 9.32 -10.13 11.57
C VAL A 148 9.39 -10.52 10.10
N PHE A 149 10.58 -10.53 9.50
CA PHE A 149 10.77 -10.92 8.11
C PHE A 149 10.31 -12.37 7.84
N TRP A 150 10.71 -13.31 8.70
CA TRP A 150 10.28 -14.71 8.58
C TRP A 150 8.78 -14.89 8.84
N HIS A 151 8.20 -14.10 9.73
CA HIS A 151 6.75 -14.09 9.94
C HIS A 151 6.00 -13.69 8.65
N SER A 152 6.40 -12.59 8.01
CA SER A 152 5.82 -12.17 6.73
C SER A 152 6.04 -13.20 5.63
N SER A 153 7.22 -13.83 5.57
CA SER A 153 7.53 -14.89 4.60
C SER A 153 6.63 -16.12 4.78
N ALA A 154 6.32 -16.48 6.03
CA ALA A 154 5.43 -17.59 6.34
C ALA A 154 3.98 -17.31 5.89
N HIS A 155 3.51 -16.06 5.98
CA HIS A 155 2.20 -15.68 5.44
C HIS A 155 2.12 -15.82 3.93
N ILE A 156 3.15 -15.38 3.19
CA ILE A 156 3.19 -15.54 1.73
C ILE A 156 3.19 -17.02 1.33
N LEU A 157 3.93 -17.87 2.06
CA LEU A 157 3.89 -19.31 1.85
C LEU A 157 2.50 -19.89 2.18
N GLY A 158 1.87 -19.44 3.25
CA GLY A 158 0.52 -19.83 3.65
C GLY A 158 -0.51 -19.48 2.56
N GLU A 159 -0.45 -18.26 2.02
CA GLU A 159 -1.29 -17.81 0.91
C GLU A 159 -1.10 -18.68 -0.34
N ALA A 160 0.15 -18.98 -0.71
CA ALA A 160 0.44 -19.86 -1.83
C ALA A 160 -0.12 -21.27 -1.61
N CYS A 161 0.02 -21.83 -0.42
CA CYS A 161 -0.56 -23.12 -0.05
C CYS A 161 -2.09 -23.11 -0.09
N GLU A 162 -2.75 -22.07 0.42
CA GLU A 162 -4.20 -21.93 0.38
C GLU A 162 -4.73 -21.90 -1.06
N ARG A 163 -4.02 -21.19 -1.96
CA ARG A 163 -4.38 -21.12 -3.39
C ARG A 163 -4.27 -22.46 -4.12
N ILE A 164 -3.35 -23.33 -3.71
CA ILE A 164 -3.10 -24.62 -4.36
C ILE A 164 -3.93 -25.75 -3.72
N TYR A 165 -4.04 -25.76 -2.39
CA TYR A 165 -4.57 -26.89 -1.63
C TYR A 165 -5.90 -26.60 -0.91
N GLY A 166 -6.35 -25.35 -0.84
CA GLY A 166 -7.67 -24.98 -0.31
C GLY A 166 -7.77 -24.82 1.20
N GLY A 167 -6.64 -24.80 1.90
CA GLY A 167 -6.55 -24.60 3.36
C GLY A 167 -6.38 -25.90 4.14
#